data_AF-K6ZMQ9-F1
#
_entry.id   AF-K6ZMQ9-F1
#
_cell.length_a   1.000
_cell.length_b   1.000
_cell.length_c   1.000
_cell.angle_alpha   90.00
_cell.angle_beta   90.00
_cell.angle_gamma   90.00
#
_symmetry.space_group_name_H-M   'P 1'
#
loop_
_entity.id
_entity.type
_entity.pdbx_description
1 polymer ?
#
loop_
_entity_poly.entity_id
_entity_poly.type
_entity_poly.pdbx_seq_one_letter_code
_entity_poly.pdbx_strand_id
1 'polypeptide(L)'
;MTKIFLVAILLSVSLTLSAKSEAEMPTPKISIHQASNAAEVLLLRSEDNIEPKLFLAEEYIVQSINFSKVKNEWVWVVRFMHPKAKDYKVTYHVDQDGSAKFEFATD
;
A
#
# COMPACT_ATOMS: atom_id res chain seq x y z
N MET A 1 62.55 -15.61 -19.38
CA MET A 1 61.52 -15.27 -18.38
C MET A 1 60.36 -14.63 -19.09
N THR A 2 59.27 -15.37 -19.13
CA THR A 2 58.01 -15.11 -19.84
C THR A 2 57.15 -14.13 -19.05
N LYS A 3 56.28 -13.37 -19.74
CA LYS A 3 54.98 -12.79 -19.31
C LYS A 3 54.84 -11.28 -19.54
N ILE A 4 54.44 -10.89 -20.75
CA ILE A 4 53.61 -9.69 -20.96
C ILE A 4 52.60 -10.03 -22.05
N PHE A 5 51.51 -10.70 -21.68
CA PHE A 5 50.35 -10.88 -22.54
C PHE A 5 49.17 -11.24 -21.66
N LEU A 6 48.58 -10.27 -20.95
CA LEU A 6 47.29 -10.45 -20.25
C LEU A 6 46.86 -9.13 -19.57
N VAL A 7 46.79 -8.03 -20.31
CA VAL A 7 46.20 -6.77 -19.79
C VAL A 7 44.90 -6.39 -20.51
N ALA A 8 44.51 -7.09 -21.58
CA ALA A 8 43.38 -6.68 -22.42
C ALA A 8 42.06 -7.43 -22.19
N ILE A 9 41.98 -8.40 -21.27
CA ILE A 9 40.83 -9.33 -21.18
C ILE A 9 39.90 -9.05 -19.97
N LEU A 10 40.08 -7.94 -19.26
CA LEU A 10 39.22 -7.61 -18.10
C LEU A 10 38.34 -6.35 -18.28
N LEU A 11 38.06 -5.94 -19.53
CA LEU A 11 37.13 -4.84 -19.81
C LEU A 11 35.85 -5.27 -20.56
N SER A 12 35.51 -6.56 -20.53
CA SER A 12 34.32 -7.09 -21.19
C SER A 12 33.35 -7.77 -20.22
N VAL A 13 33.22 -7.24 -19.00
CA VAL A 13 32.04 -7.52 -18.18
C VAL A 13 31.01 -6.47 -18.58
N SER A 14 30.31 -6.74 -19.67
CA SER A 14 29.08 -6.07 -20.02
C SER A 14 28.12 -6.25 -18.85
N LEU A 15 28.02 -5.23 -17.99
CA LEU A 15 26.92 -5.10 -17.06
C LEU A 15 25.65 -4.90 -17.89
N THR A 16 25.08 -5.99 -18.41
CA THR A 16 23.67 -6.03 -18.79
C THR A 16 22.88 -6.03 -17.49
N LEU A 17 22.86 -4.87 -16.84
CA LEU A 17 21.92 -4.58 -15.77
C LEU A 17 20.55 -4.50 -16.44
N SER A 18 19.93 -5.66 -16.64
CA SER A 18 18.55 -5.75 -17.04
C SER A 18 17.75 -5.22 -15.86
N ALA A 19 17.52 -3.91 -15.85
CA ALA A 19 16.56 -3.28 -14.98
C ALA A 19 15.23 -3.96 -15.30
N LYS A 20 14.84 -4.88 -14.41
CA LYS A 20 13.53 -5.53 -14.46
C LYS A 20 12.54 -4.39 -14.32
N SER A 21 11.96 -3.96 -15.45
CA SER A 21 10.90 -2.96 -15.48
C SER A 21 9.87 -3.41 -14.46
N GLU A 22 9.73 -2.68 -13.36
CA GLU A 22 8.63 -2.89 -12.43
C GLU A 22 7.35 -2.82 -13.26
N ALA A 23 6.49 -3.84 -13.11
CA ALA A 23 5.28 -3.96 -13.91
C ALA A 23 4.52 -2.63 -13.89
N GLU A 24 4.14 -2.15 -15.07
CA GLU A 24 3.43 -0.88 -15.24
C GLU A 24 2.25 -0.80 -14.26
N MET A 25 2.12 0.32 -13.57
CA MET A 25 1.02 0.54 -12.63
C MET A 25 -0.30 0.50 -13.42
N PRO A 26 -1.22 -0.42 -13.10
CA PRO A 26 -2.47 -0.52 -13.83
C PRO A 26 -3.37 0.67 -13.49
N THR A 27 -4.29 0.99 -14.38
CA THR A 27 -5.36 1.95 -14.09
C THR A 27 -6.35 1.34 -13.10
N PRO A 28 -6.69 2.00 -11.98
CA PRO A 28 -7.72 1.53 -11.06
C PRO A 28 -9.09 1.40 -11.75
N LYS A 29 -9.79 0.30 -11.51
CA LYS A 29 -11.16 0.08 -12.01
C LYS A 29 -12.21 0.93 -11.28
N ILE A 30 -12.02 1.15 -9.99
CA ILE A 30 -12.86 2.02 -9.16
C ILE A 30 -12.15 3.34 -8.86
N SER A 31 -12.94 4.38 -8.74
CA SER A 31 -12.45 5.70 -8.35
C SER A 31 -12.00 5.74 -6.89
N ILE A 32 -11.17 6.74 -6.58
CA ILE A 32 -10.77 7.07 -5.20
C ILE A 32 -11.99 7.29 -4.28
N HIS A 33 -13.07 7.88 -4.79
CA HIS A 33 -14.29 8.14 -4.02
C HIS A 33 -15.03 6.84 -3.68
N GLN A 34 -15.15 5.91 -4.65
CA GLN A 34 -15.72 4.59 -4.40
C GLN A 34 -14.91 3.80 -3.37
N ALA A 35 -13.58 3.86 -3.46
CA ALA A 35 -12.70 3.22 -2.49
C ALA A 35 -12.86 3.82 -1.08
N SER A 36 -12.89 5.15 -0.97
CA SER A 36 -13.14 5.85 0.29
C SER A 36 -14.46 5.41 0.92
N ASN A 37 -15.55 5.42 0.15
CA ASN A 37 -16.88 5.06 0.65
C ASN A 37 -16.94 3.60 1.10
N ALA A 38 -16.30 2.67 0.38
CA ALA A 38 -16.25 1.26 0.77
C ALA A 38 -15.54 1.06 2.11
N ALA A 39 -14.42 1.77 2.33
CA ALA A 39 -13.68 1.71 3.57
C ALA A 39 -14.44 2.39 4.75
N GLU A 40 -15.10 3.53 4.50
CA GLU A 40 -15.92 4.24 5.48
C GLU A 40 -17.12 3.40 5.92
N VAL A 41 -17.83 2.75 4.99
CA VAL A 41 -18.92 1.83 5.33
C VAL A 41 -18.44 0.70 6.22
N LEU A 42 -17.24 0.15 5.96
CA LEU A 42 -16.70 -0.91 6.79
C LEU A 42 -16.28 -0.40 8.18
N LEU A 43 -15.69 0.79 8.25
CA LEU A 43 -15.33 1.46 9.50
C LEU A 43 -16.56 1.70 10.39
N LEU A 44 -17.63 2.27 9.83
CA LEU A 44 -18.88 2.51 10.56
C LEU A 44 -19.58 1.22 11.00
N ARG A 45 -19.42 0.13 10.25
CA ARG A 45 -19.96 -1.19 10.62
C ARG A 45 -19.10 -1.94 11.64
N SER A 46 -17.84 -1.54 11.82
CA SER A 46 -16.87 -2.27 12.64
C SER A 46 -17.01 -2.01 14.16
N GLU A 47 -18.20 -1.61 14.63
CA GLU A 47 -18.53 -1.32 16.05
C GLU A 47 -18.06 -2.42 17.03
N ASP A 48 -17.80 -3.64 16.55
CA ASP A 48 -17.35 -4.78 17.35
C ASP A 48 -15.87 -5.20 17.19
N ASN A 49 -15.10 -4.66 16.23
CA ASN A 49 -13.75 -5.16 15.89
C ASN A 49 -12.60 -4.16 16.08
N ILE A 50 -12.89 -2.89 16.37
CA ILE A 50 -11.86 -1.90 16.72
C ILE A 50 -11.69 -1.92 18.24
N GLU A 51 -10.89 -2.85 18.74
CA GLU A 51 -10.40 -2.77 20.11
C GLU A 51 -9.21 -1.80 20.19
N PRO A 52 -9.13 -0.98 21.27
CA PRO A 52 -10.13 -0.80 22.31
C PRO A 52 -11.17 0.24 21.86
N LYS A 53 -12.41 0.10 22.33
CA LYS A 53 -13.59 1.00 22.12
C LYS A 53 -13.41 2.45 22.62
N LEU A 54 -12.22 3.03 22.46
CA LEU A 54 -11.85 4.34 22.98
C LEU A 54 -12.42 5.48 22.15
N PHE A 55 -12.73 5.24 20.87
CA PHE A 55 -13.16 6.27 19.93
C PHE A 55 -14.32 5.78 19.07
N LEU A 56 -15.25 6.68 18.76
CA LEU A 56 -16.36 6.35 17.87
C LEU A 56 -15.87 6.30 16.43
N ALA A 57 -16.37 5.34 15.63
CA ALA A 57 -15.99 5.19 14.23
C ALA A 57 -16.21 6.49 13.42
N GLU A 58 -17.25 7.26 13.75
CA GLU A 58 -17.58 8.56 13.14
C GLU A 58 -16.61 9.70 13.47
N GLU A 59 -15.76 9.55 14.49
CA GLU A 59 -14.76 10.58 14.84
C GLU A 59 -13.50 10.48 13.97
N TYR A 60 -13.33 9.39 13.23
CA TYR A 60 -12.18 9.18 12.36
C TYR A 60 -12.28 10.01 11.08
N ILE A 61 -11.15 10.56 10.66
CA ILE A 61 -11.01 11.30 9.40
C ILE A 61 -10.08 10.57 8.43
N VAL A 62 -10.32 10.73 7.13
CA VAL A 62 -9.41 10.20 6.10
C VAL A 62 -8.06 10.90 6.23
N GLN A 63 -7.00 10.12 6.47
CA GLN A 63 -5.62 10.60 6.48
C GLN A 63 -5.00 10.52 5.08
N SER A 64 -5.19 9.39 4.39
CA SER A 64 -4.60 9.16 3.07
C SER A 64 -5.34 8.08 2.30
N ILE A 65 -5.38 8.22 0.97
CA ILE A 65 -5.86 7.18 0.06
C ILE A 65 -4.84 7.03 -1.06
N ASN A 66 -4.24 5.85 -1.20
CA ASN A 66 -3.21 5.59 -2.19
C ASN A 66 -3.52 4.33 -2.99
N PHE A 67 -3.20 4.35 -4.29
CA PHE A 67 -3.26 3.15 -5.10
C PHE A 67 -1.90 2.47 -5.10
N SER A 68 -1.80 1.23 -4.61
CA SER A 68 -0.51 0.59 -4.36
C SER A 68 -0.56 -0.92 -4.50
N LYS A 69 0.60 -1.50 -4.79
CA LYS A 69 0.76 -2.94 -4.84
C LYS A 69 1.02 -3.48 -3.44
N VAL A 70 0.07 -4.23 -2.89
CA VAL A 70 0.18 -4.91 -1.60
C VAL A 70 0.33 -6.40 -1.87
N LYS A 71 1.44 -6.99 -1.41
CA LYS A 71 1.84 -8.36 -1.75
C LYS A 71 1.93 -8.53 -3.28
N ASN A 72 0.90 -9.08 -3.92
CA ASN A 72 0.84 -9.25 -5.38
C ASN A 72 -0.44 -8.72 -6.01
N GLU A 73 -1.20 -7.90 -5.28
CA GLU A 73 -2.47 -7.33 -5.72
C GLU A 73 -2.40 -5.81 -5.70
N TRP A 74 -3.01 -5.17 -6.70
CA TRP A 74 -3.15 -3.71 -6.74
C TRP A 74 -4.45 -3.30 -6.08
N VAL A 75 -4.33 -2.57 -4.97
CA VAL A 75 -5.46 -2.20 -4.11
C VAL A 75 -5.41 -0.71 -3.78
N TRP A 76 -6.56 -0.16 -3.41
CA TRP A 76 -6.63 1.11 -2.73
C TRP A 76 -6.34 0.90 -1.25
N VAL A 77 -5.35 1.61 -0.72
CA VAL A 77 -5.02 1.65 0.70
C VAL A 77 -5.65 2.91 1.28
N VAL A 78 -6.70 2.74 2.07
CA VAL A 78 -7.42 3.84 2.73
C VAL A 78 -7.04 3.84 4.21
N ARG A 79 -6.49 4.95 4.68
CA ARG A 79 -6.10 5.12 6.07
C ARG A 79 -6.92 6.22 6.72
N PHE A 80 -7.49 5.88 7.87
CA PHE A 80 -8.17 6.80 8.76
C PHE A 80 -7.31 7.10 9.98
N MET A 81 -7.49 8.28 10.56
CA MET A 81 -6.87 8.66 11.83
C MET A 81 -7.90 9.31 12.75
N HIS A 82 -7.74 9.12 14.06
CA HIS A 82 -8.53 9.86 15.03
C HIS A 82 -7.88 11.25 15.26
N PRO A 83 -8.63 12.37 15.14
CA PRO A 83 -8.05 13.72 15.21
C PRO A 83 -7.48 14.07 16.58
N LYS A 84 -8.05 13.52 17.66
CA LYS A 84 -7.59 13.76 19.05
C LYS A 84 -6.59 12.71 19.54
N ALA A 85 -6.49 11.57 18.86
CA ALA A 85 -5.63 10.45 19.23
C ALA A 85 -4.84 10.04 17.98
N LYS A 86 -3.84 10.84 17.61
CA LYS A 86 -3.20 10.77 16.29
C LYS A 86 -2.46 9.46 16.02
N ASP A 87 -2.12 8.74 17.09
CA ASP A 87 -1.46 7.44 17.02
C ASP A 87 -2.46 6.34 16.63
N TYR A 88 -3.75 6.57 16.90
CA TYR A 88 -4.86 5.73 16.47
C TYR A 88 -5.14 5.88 14.98
N LYS A 89 -4.76 4.85 14.25
CA LYS A 89 -4.92 4.76 12.80
C LYS A 89 -5.56 3.42 12.44
N VAL A 90 -6.48 3.47 11.49
CA VAL A 90 -7.13 2.28 10.93
C VAL A 90 -6.83 2.23 9.44
N THR A 91 -6.32 1.10 8.96
CA THR A 91 -6.00 0.90 7.55
C THR A 91 -6.91 -0.17 6.94
N TYR A 92 -7.48 0.16 5.79
CA TYR A 92 -8.30 -0.72 4.96
C TYR A 92 -7.67 -0.90 3.59
N HIS A 93 -7.76 -2.13 3.07
CA HIS A 93 -7.49 -2.44 1.68
C HIS A 93 -8.80 -2.61 0.93
N VAL A 94 -8.99 -1.83 -0.13
CA VAL A 94 -10.14 -1.94 -1.03
C VAL A 94 -9.67 -2.47 -2.37
N ASP A 95 -10.21 -3.61 -2.77
CA ASP A 95 -9.85 -4.23 -4.04
C ASP A 95 -10.43 -3.47 -5.25
N GLN A 96 -10.09 -3.95 -6.45
CA GLN A 96 -10.55 -3.38 -7.72
C GLN A 96 -12.07 -3.49 -7.94
N ASP A 97 -12.77 -4.30 -7.15
CA ASP A 97 -14.20 -4.55 -7.27
C ASP A 97 -15.00 -3.82 -6.15
N GLY A 98 -14.30 -3.08 -5.28
CA GLY A 98 -14.90 -2.27 -4.22
C GLY A 98 -15.07 -2.99 -2.89
N SER A 99 -14.51 -4.19 -2.71
CA SER A 99 -14.57 -4.90 -1.43
C SER A 99 -13.47 -4.39 -0.50
N ALA A 100 -13.87 -3.82 0.64
CA ALA A 100 -12.95 -3.40 1.69
C ALA A 100 -12.64 -4.56 2.66
N LYS A 101 -11.38 -4.64 3.11
CA LYS A 101 -10.92 -5.55 4.15
C LYS A 101 -10.11 -4.76 5.18
N PHE A 102 -10.39 -4.99 6.46
CA PHE A 102 -9.58 -4.46 7.55
C PHE A 102 -8.18 -5.09 7.50
N GLU A 103 -7.15 -4.27 7.60
CA GLU A 103 -5.78 -4.74 7.67
C GLU A 103 -5.29 -4.74 9.13
N PHE A 104 -5.27 -3.57 9.76
CA PHE A 104 -4.85 -3.40 11.14
C PHE A 104 -5.28 -2.03 11.72
N ALA A 105 -5.32 -1.97 13.05
CA ALA A 105 -5.37 -0.75 13.84
C ALA A 105 -4.08 -0.64 14.65
N THR A 106 -3.57 0.58 14.87
CA THR A 106 -2.42 0.84 15.76
C THR A 106 -2.87 1.75 16.89
N ASP A 107 -2.36 1.51 18.10
CA ASP A 107 -2.45 2.41 19.27
C ASP A 107 -1.35 3.49 19.23
#